data_AF-A0A7C8ZII9-F1
#
_entry.id   AF-A0A7C8ZII9-F1
#
_cell.length_a   1.000
_cell.length_b   1.000
_cell.length_c   1.000
_cell.angle_alpha   90.00
_cell.angle_beta   90.00
_cell.angle_gamma   90.00
#
_symmetry.space_group_name_H-M   'P 1'
#
loop_
_entity.id
_entity.type
_entity.pdbx_description
1 polymer ?
#
loop_
_entity_poly.entity_id
_entity_poly.type
_entity_poly.pdbx_seq_one_letter_code
_entity_poly.pdbx_strand_id
1 'polypeptide(L)'
;MATVQKIRDSQRASGAATILAIGTANPSNVIYQAEYPDFYFRVANCEHMVDLKNKFKRICGPRILNEVEAKLELMEDKLLSSRYVLSEFGNMISASVLFILDEMRNRSLNQGKETTGEGLDWGVLLAFGPGLTIETILLHSVPINN
;
A
#
# COMPACT_ATOMS: atom_id res chain seq x y z
N MET A 1 38.44 12.08 5.31
CA MET A 1 37.12 11.42 5.28
C MET A 1 36.20 12.15 6.25
N ALA A 2 35.14 12.80 5.77
CA ALA A 2 34.13 13.34 6.67
C ALA A 2 33.37 12.17 7.30
N THR A 3 33.36 12.10 8.63
CA THR A 3 32.65 11.07 9.40
C THR A 3 31.17 11.13 9.06
N VAL A 4 30.51 9.99 8.82
CA VAL A 4 29.07 9.85 8.51
C VAL A 4 28.18 10.70 9.44
N GLN A 5 28.63 10.87 10.68
CA GLN A 5 27.99 11.73 11.68
C GLN A 5 27.85 13.20 11.22
N LYS A 6 28.89 13.80 10.63
CA LYS A 6 28.84 15.19 10.13
C LYS A 6 27.83 15.39 9.00
N ILE A 7 27.67 14.36 8.15
CA ILE A 7 26.68 14.39 7.07
C ILE A 7 25.27 14.34 7.67
N ARG A 8 25.03 13.43 8.62
CA ARG A 8 23.74 13.31 9.32
C ARG A 8 23.36 14.56 10.10
N ASP A 9 24.33 15.20 10.75
CA ASP A 9 24.10 16.42 11.52
C ASP A 9 23.80 17.62 10.61
N SER A 10 24.41 17.68 9.42
CA SER A 10 24.11 18.73 8.42
C SER A 10 22.74 18.59 7.74
N GLN A 11 22.17 17.39 7.73
CA GLN A 11 20.86 17.10 7.14
C GLN A 11 19.70 17.17 8.14
N ARG A 12 20.00 17.30 9.44
CA ARG A 12 18.98 17.45 10.48
C ARG A 12 18.52 18.90 10.55
N ALA A 13 17.20 19.11 10.46
CA ALA A 13 16.60 20.38 10.84
C ALA A 13 16.88 20.65 12.33
N SER A 14 17.47 21.80 12.64
CA SER A 14 17.71 22.23 14.02
C SER A 14 16.53 23.06 14.55
N GLY A 15 15.91 22.62 15.64
CA GLY A 15 14.81 23.33 16.30
C GLY A 15 13.53 22.49 16.42
N ALA A 16 12.53 23.03 17.11
CA ALA A 16 11.22 22.39 17.21
C ALA A 16 10.50 22.49 15.86
N ALA A 17 10.07 21.36 15.30
CA ALA A 17 9.25 21.36 14.08
C ALA A 17 7.88 21.97 14.37
N THR A 18 7.49 22.98 13.61
CA THR A 18 6.13 23.51 13.66
C THR A 18 5.21 22.63 12.83
N ILE A 19 4.19 22.06 13.47
CA ILE A 19 3.07 21.44 12.77
C ILE A 19 2.23 22.57 12.16
N LEU A 20 2.32 22.76 10.84
CA LEU A 20 1.65 23.87 10.14
C LEU A 20 0.14 23.66 10.01
N ALA A 21 -0.30 22.40 9.89
CA ALA A 21 -1.71 22.02 9.91
C ALA A 21 -1.86 20.51 10.16
N ILE A 22 -2.92 20.11 10.85
CA ILE A 22 -3.42 18.73 10.89
C ILE A 22 -4.87 18.78 10.39
N GLY A 23 -5.16 18.06 9.32
CA GLY A 23 -6.52 17.88 8.81
C GLY A 23 -7.02 16.47 9.07
N THR A 24 -8.29 16.32 9.40
CA THR A 24 -8.96 15.01 9.41
C THR A 24 -9.41 14.67 7.99
N ALA A 25 -8.86 13.62 7.40
CA ALA A 25 -9.29 13.10 6.09
C ALA A 25 -10.43 12.09 6.22
N ASN A 26 -11.25 12.18 7.28
CA ASN A 26 -12.36 11.28 7.50
C ASN A 26 -13.68 12.01 7.22
N PRO A 27 -14.17 12.02 5.97
CA PRO A 27 -15.51 12.49 5.71
C PRO A 27 -16.50 11.47 6.32
N SER A 28 -17.63 11.93 6.87
CA SER A 28 -18.62 11.13 7.62
C SER A 28 -19.45 10.16 6.77
N ASN A 29 -19.04 9.93 5.53
CA ASN A 29 -19.71 9.13 4.53
C ASN A 29 -18.77 8.01 4.13
N VAL A 30 -19.08 6.80 4.60
CA VAL A 30 -18.57 5.57 4.00
C VAL A 30 -18.97 5.59 2.53
N ILE A 31 -18.00 5.72 1.63
CA ILE A 31 -18.22 5.62 0.18
C ILE A 31 -17.75 4.24 -0.24
N TYR A 32 -18.61 3.47 -0.91
CA TYR A 32 -18.20 2.19 -1.47
C TYR A 32 -17.11 2.41 -2.51
N GLN A 33 -16.06 1.58 -2.50
CA GLN A 33 -14.92 1.75 -3.41
C GLN A 33 -15.34 1.78 -4.89
N ALA A 34 -16.36 1.02 -5.28
CA ALA A 34 -16.90 1.05 -6.64
C ALA A 34 -17.42 2.44 -7.05
N GLU A 35 -17.87 3.23 -6.07
CA GLU A 35 -18.42 4.58 -6.22
C GLU A 35 -17.36 5.67 -5.97
N TYR A 36 -16.22 5.35 -5.35
CA TYR A 36 -15.16 6.32 -5.05
C TYR A 36 -14.66 7.06 -6.30
N PRO A 37 -14.43 6.41 -7.46
CA PRO A 37 -14.06 7.13 -8.67
C PRO A 37 -15.17 8.05 -9.19
N ASP A 38 -16.44 7.73 -8.94
CA ASP A 38 -17.56 8.61 -9.28
C ASP A 38 -17.58 9.85 -8.36
N PHE A 39 -17.43 9.64 -7.06
CA PHE A 39 -17.32 10.72 -6.07
C PHE A 39 -16.12 11.63 -6.33
N TYR A 40 -14.92 11.06 -6.50
CA TYR A 40 -13.67 11.81 -6.68
C TYR A 40 -13.74 12.70 -7.93
N PHE A 41 -14.20 12.17 -9.06
CA PHE A 41 -14.30 12.94 -10.30
C PHE A 41 -15.39 14.01 -10.25
N ARG A 42 -16.46 13.80 -9.47
CA ARG A 42 -17.47 14.83 -9.20
C ARG A 42 -16.89 15.98 -8.38
N VAL A 43 -16.27 15.69 -7.25
CA VAL A 43 -15.71 16.71 -6.35
C VAL A 43 -14.56 17.48 -7.01
N ALA A 44 -13.78 16.81 -7.86
CA ALA A 44 -12.71 17.43 -8.65
C ALA A 44 -13.21 18.19 -9.90
N ASN A 45 -14.53 18.22 -10.17
CA ASN A 45 -15.11 18.81 -11.38
C ASN A 45 -14.52 18.23 -12.69
N CYS A 46 -14.22 16.94 -12.70
CA CYS A 46 -13.62 16.20 -13.82
C CYS A 46 -14.55 15.13 -14.40
N GLU A 47 -15.87 15.17 -14.16
CA GLU A 47 -16.79 14.11 -14.61
C GLU A 47 -16.78 13.87 -16.13
N HIS A 48 -16.43 14.90 -16.92
CA HIS A 48 -16.27 14.83 -18.37
C HIS A 48 -15.05 14.01 -18.81
N MET A 49 -14.08 13.74 -17.92
CA MET A 49 -12.87 12.95 -18.19
C MET A 49 -13.16 11.45 -18.09
N VAL A 50 -14.13 10.96 -18.86
CA VAL A 50 -14.69 9.61 -18.77
C VAL A 50 -13.64 8.51 -18.96
N ASP A 51 -12.71 8.68 -19.90
CA ASP A 51 -11.63 7.71 -20.13
C ASP A 51 -10.66 7.62 -18.95
N LEU A 52 -10.31 8.77 -18.36
CA LEU A 52 -9.45 8.82 -17.19
C LEU A 52 -10.14 8.19 -15.98
N LYS A 53 -11.43 8.43 -15.81
CA LYS A 53 -12.27 7.82 -14.77
C LYS A 53 -12.34 6.30 -14.90
N ASN A 54 -12.54 5.81 -16.12
CA ASN A 54 -12.52 4.38 -16.42
C ASN A 54 -11.14 3.76 -16.17
N LYS A 55 -10.07 4.48 -16.52
CA LYS A 55 -8.70 4.08 -16.21
C LYS A 55 -8.48 4.02 -14.69
N PHE A 56 -8.95 5.00 -13.95
CA PHE A 56 -8.87 5.05 -12.48
C PHE A 56 -9.62 3.87 -11.83
N LYS A 57 -10.86 3.59 -12.26
CA LYS A 57 -11.63 2.40 -11.83
C LYS A 57 -10.85 1.10 -12.05
N ARG A 58 -10.19 0.96 -13.20
CA ARG A 58 -9.37 -0.22 -13.54
C ARG A 58 -8.10 -0.34 -12.71
N ILE A 59 -7.41 0.79 -12.44
CA ILE A 59 -6.19 0.85 -11.64
C ILE A 59 -6.49 0.52 -10.17
N CYS A 60 -7.62 0.95 -9.64
CA CYS A 60 -8.01 0.64 -8.27
C CYS A 60 -8.54 -0.80 -8.07
N GLY A 61 -8.59 -1.62 -9.13
CA GLY A 61 -9.13 -2.98 -9.09
C GLY A 61 -8.05 -4.08 -9.13
N PRO A 62 -8.46 -5.36 -9.27
CA PRO A 62 -7.56 -6.53 -9.22
C PRO A 62 -6.53 -6.58 -10.35
N ARG A 63 -6.67 -5.72 -11.36
CA ARG A 63 -5.80 -5.71 -12.54
C ARG A 63 -4.34 -5.45 -12.18
N ILE A 64 -4.04 -4.57 -11.22
CA ILE A 64 -2.63 -4.33 -10.81
C ILE A 64 -2.00 -5.63 -10.31
N LEU A 65 -2.69 -6.36 -9.43
CA LEU A 65 -2.19 -7.63 -8.91
C LEU A 65 -1.96 -8.65 -10.04
N ASN A 66 -2.92 -8.76 -10.97
CA ASN A 66 -2.79 -9.68 -12.11
C ASN A 66 -1.62 -9.32 -13.04
N GLU A 67 -1.41 -8.04 -13.33
CA GLU A 67 -0.33 -7.60 -14.21
C GLU A 67 1.04 -7.76 -13.54
N VAL A 68 1.15 -7.52 -12.22
CA VAL A 68 2.38 -7.76 -11.45
C VAL A 68 2.71 -9.25 -11.42
N GLU A 69 1.74 -10.11 -11.09
CA GLU A 69 1.91 -11.57 -11.10
C GLU A 69 2.36 -12.08 -12.46
N ALA A 70 1.69 -11.66 -13.54
CA ALA A 70 2.02 -12.09 -14.89
C ALA A 70 3.38 -11.56 -15.39
N LYS A 71 3.75 -10.32 -15.06
CA LYS A 71 5.02 -9.72 -15.54
C LYS A 71 6.24 -10.18 -14.77
N LEU A 72 6.08 -10.57 -13.51
CA LEU A 72 7.15 -11.09 -12.68
C LEU A 72 7.15 -12.62 -12.58
N GLU A 73 6.21 -13.29 -13.27
CA GLU A 73 6.04 -14.74 -13.25
C GLU A 73 5.98 -15.30 -11.82
N LEU A 74 5.22 -14.60 -10.96
CA LEU A 74 5.08 -15.01 -9.56
C LEU A 74 4.26 -16.30 -9.47
N MET A 75 4.59 -17.12 -8.48
CA MET A 75 3.70 -18.22 -8.09
C MET A 75 2.36 -17.65 -7.60
N GLU A 76 1.25 -18.35 -7.89
CA GLU A 76 -0.11 -17.92 -7.56
C GLU A 76 -0.32 -17.62 -6.06
N ASP A 77 0.52 -18.17 -5.19
CA ASP A 77 0.47 -17.98 -3.75
C ASP A 77 0.96 -16.61 -3.28
N LYS A 78 1.82 -15.93 -4.05
CA LYS A 78 2.55 -14.72 -3.61
C LYS A 78 1.68 -13.49 -3.37
N LEU A 79 0.50 -13.44 -4.00
CA LEU A 79 -0.42 -12.31 -3.85
C LEU A 79 -1.68 -12.68 -3.06
N LEU A 80 -1.73 -13.84 -2.39
CA LEU A 80 -2.94 -14.30 -1.72
C LEU A 80 -3.44 -13.33 -0.64
N SER A 81 -2.57 -12.81 0.23
CA SER A 81 -2.97 -11.81 1.24
C SER A 81 -3.45 -10.50 0.59
N SER A 82 -2.82 -10.08 -0.51
CA SER A 82 -3.25 -8.89 -1.27
C SER A 82 -4.63 -9.09 -1.91
N ARG A 83 -4.87 -10.28 -2.49
CA ARG A 83 -6.15 -10.65 -3.11
C ARG A 83 -7.26 -10.77 -2.08
N TYR A 84 -6.97 -11.36 -0.92
CA TYR A 84 -7.91 -11.47 0.19
C TYR A 84 -8.32 -10.10 0.72
N VAL A 85 -7.35 -9.22 1.03
CA VAL A 85 -7.69 -7.87 1.51
C VAL A 85 -8.49 -7.10 0.46
N LEU A 86 -8.14 -7.23 -0.82
CA LEU A 86 -8.90 -6.60 -1.90
C LEU A 86 -10.31 -7.17 -2.04
N SER A 87 -10.53 -8.47 -1.82
CA SER A 87 -11.86 -9.09 -1.92
C SER A 87 -12.75 -8.70 -0.74
N GLU A 88 -12.21 -8.69 0.47
CA GLU A 88 -12.99 -8.44 1.69
C GLU A 88 -13.21 -6.94 1.96
N PHE A 89 -12.20 -6.12 1.73
CA PHE A 89 -12.22 -4.70 2.12
C PHE A 89 -12.13 -3.73 0.94
N GLY A 90 -11.82 -4.24 -0.26
CA GLY A 90 -11.52 -3.38 -1.39
C GLY A 90 -10.18 -2.65 -1.25
N ASN A 91 -9.95 -1.70 -2.16
CA ASN A 91 -8.84 -0.76 -2.11
C ASN A 91 -9.15 0.36 -1.11
N MET A 92 -8.54 0.27 0.06
CA MET A 92 -8.58 1.25 1.15
C MET A 92 -7.48 2.32 1.00
N ILE A 93 -7.02 2.55 -0.23
CA ILE A 93 -5.98 3.52 -0.58
C ILE A 93 -4.69 3.20 0.21
N SER A 94 -4.18 4.17 0.98
CA SER A 94 -2.93 4.02 1.73
C SER A 94 -3.04 3.01 2.86
N ALA A 95 -4.25 2.70 3.35
CA ALA A 95 -4.42 1.74 4.44
C ALA A 95 -4.33 0.27 3.97
N SER A 96 -4.54 -0.01 2.68
CA SER A 96 -4.53 -1.38 2.15
C SER A 96 -3.25 -2.13 2.49
N VAL A 97 -2.09 -1.48 2.40
CA VAL A 97 -0.81 -2.12 2.68
C VAL A 97 -0.67 -2.59 4.13
N LEU A 98 -1.27 -1.87 5.09
CA LEU A 98 -1.25 -2.24 6.51
C LEU A 98 -2.10 -3.48 6.77
N PHE A 99 -3.28 -3.54 6.15
CA PHE A 99 -4.17 -4.70 6.25
C PHE A 99 -3.57 -5.93 5.57
N ILE A 100 -2.85 -5.74 4.46
CA ILE A 100 -2.16 -6.84 3.77
C ILE A 100 -1.05 -7.41 4.67
N LEU A 101 -0.26 -6.56 5.32
CA LEU A 101 0.77 -7.01 6.27
C LEU A 101 0.16 -7.71 7.50
N ASP A 102 -0.97 -7.22 8.00
CA ASP A 102 -1.69 -7.85 9.12
C ASP A 102 -2.24 -9.23 8.71
N GLU A 103 -2.87 -9.34 7.55
CA GLU A 103 -3.32 -10.62 7.01
C GLU A 103 -2.15 -11.58 6.80
N MET A 104 -1.05 -11.12 6.18
CA MET A 104 0.14 -11.94 5.91
C MET A 104 0.74 -12.53 7.20
N ARG A 105 0.90 -11.72 8.26
CA ARG A 105 1.44 -12.21 9.53
C ARG A 105 0.47 -13.17 10.23
N ASN A 106 -0.83 -12.88 10.20
CA ASN A 106 -1.85 -13.72 10.85
C ASN A 106 -1.97 -15.07 10.14
N ARG A 107 -1.96 -15.06 8.80
CA ARG A 107 -1.90 -16.26 7.98
C ARG A 107 -0.64 -17.08 8.23
N SER A 108 0.51 -16.43 8.34
CA SER A 108 1.78 -17.09 8.66
C SER A 108 1.73 -17.82 10.01
N LEU A 109 1.19 -17.15 11.04
CA LEU A 109 0.97 -17.73 12.37
C LEU A 109 0.02 -18.93 12.31
N ASN A 110 -1.15 -18.77 11.69
CA ASN A 110 -2.18 -19.81 11.60
C ASN A 110 -1.73 -21.05 10.82
N GLN A 111 -0.80 -20.87 9.89
CA GLN A 111 -0.24 -21.97 9.08
C GLN A 111 1.05 -22.55 9.68
N GLY A 112 1.49 -22.09 10.86
CA GLY A 112 2.71 -22.57 11.50
C GLY A 112 3.97 -22.31 10.68
N LYS A 113 4.04 -21.17 9.96
CA LYS A 113 5.23 -20.76 9.21
C LYS A 113 6.35 -20.33 10.15
N GLU A 114 7.59 -20.43 9.69
CA GLU A 114 8.78 -20.09 10.47
C GLU A 114 8.92 -18.58 10.74
N THR A 115 8.36 -17.75 9.87
CA THR A 115 8.47 -16.27 9.95
C THR A 115 7.14 -15.60 9.69
N THR A 116 7.00 -14.34 10.12
CA THR A 116 5.84 -13.48 9.81
C THR A 116 5.67 -13.17 8.32
N GLY A 117 6.67 -13.48 7.49
CA GLY A 117 6.69 -13.27 6.04
C GLY A 117 6.49 -14.58 5.27
N GLU A 118 5.51 -15.38 5.68
CA GLU A 118 5.14 -16.65 5.03
C GLU A 118 6.27 -17.70 5.03
N GLY A 119 7.20 -17.63 5.99
CA GLY A 119 8.37 -18.49 6.07
C GLY A 119 9.58 -18.02 5.26
N LEU A 120 9.53 -16.79 4.71
CA LEU A 120 10.65 -16.17 4.02
C LEU A 120 11.27 -15.07 4.88
N ASP A 121 12.57 -14.82 4.73
CA ASP A 121 13.29 -13.76 5.45
C ASP A 121 13.02 -12.37 4.87
N TRP A 122 12.95 -12.29 3.54
CA TRP A 122 12.85 -11.03 2.80
C TRP A 122 11.54 -10.93 2.03
N GLY A 123 10.93 -9.76 2.08
CA GLY A 123 9.75 -9.41 1.30
C GLY A 123 9.86 -7.99 0.73
N VAL A 124 9.07 -7.70 -0.30
CA VAL A 124 8.96 -6.36 -0.89
C VAL A 124 7.51 -5.89 -0.78
N LEU A 125 7.32 -4.66 -0.30
CA LEU A 125 6.05 -3.96 -0.34
C LEU A 125 6.09 -2.93 -1.46
N LEU A 126 5.08 -2.96 -2.32
CA LEU A 126 4.89 -2.02 -3.42
C LEU A 126 3.60 -1.22 -3.19
N ALA A 127 3.70 0.10 -3.20
CA ALA A 127 2.56 1.00 -3.17
C ALA A 127 2.54 1.87 -4.43
N PHE A 128 1.37 1.93 -5.09
CA PHE A 128 1.18 2.67 -6.33
C PHE A 128 0.29 3.89 -6.08
N GLY A 129 0.79 5.08 -6.40
CA GLY A 129 0.09 6.35 -6.21
C GLY A 129 -0.13 7.14 -7.51
N PRO A 130 -1.01 8.16 -7.48
CA PRO A 130 -1.19 9.08 -8.60
C PRO A 130 0.14 9.73 -9.04
N GLY A 131 0.34 9.86 -10.35
CA GLY A 131 1.61 10.38 -10.90
C GLY A 131 1.91 9.86 -12.31
N LEU A 132 2.51 8.70 -12.52
CA LEU A 132 2.68 7.50 -11.68
C LEU A 132 3.82 7.59 -10.65
N THR A 133 3.53 7.24 -9.38
CA THR A 133 4.54 7.09 -8.32
C THR A 133 4.52 5.67 -7.78
N ILE A 134 5.71 5.10 -7.53
CA ILE A 134 5.86 3.79 -6.88
C ILE A 134 6.71 4.00 -5.62
N GLU A 135 6.19 3.58 -4.48
CA GLU A 135 7.00 3.38 -3.28
C GLU A 135 7.34 1.90 -3.16
N THR A 136 8.62 1.62 -2.91
CA THR A 136 9.14 0.26 -2.77
C THR A 136 9.87 0.16 -1.45
N ILE A 137 9.43 -0.75 -0.59
CA ILE A 137 10.00 -0.96 0.74
C ILE A 137 10.48 -2.41 0.81
N LEU A 138 11.76 -2.59 1.10
CA LEU A 138 12.31 -3.90 1.44
C LEU A 138 12.02 -4.17 2.92
N LEU A 139 11.42 -5.32 3.21
CA LEU A 139 11.03 -5.76 4.54
C LEU A 139 11.81 -7.02 4.91
N HIS A 140 12.20 -7.09 6.19
CA HIS A 140 12.73 -8.30 6.80
C HIS A 140 11.67 -8.86 7.73
N SER A 141 11.38 -10.15 7.62
CA SER A 141 10.43 -10.84 8.48
C SER A 141 11.02 -11.09 9.87
N VAL A 142 10.17 -11.50 10.81
CA VAL A 142 10.58 -11.86 12.16
C VAL A 142 10.25 -13.34 12.38
N PRO A 143 11.14 -14.12 13.03
CA PRO A 143 10.84 -15.49 13.42
C PRO A 143 9.58 -15.57 14.29
N ILE A 144 8.74 -16.56 14.01
CA ILE A 144 7.60 -16.89 14.87
C ILE A 144 8.10 -17.89 15.91
N ASN A 145 8.32 -17.41 17.13
CA ASN A 145 8.63 -18.27 18.26
C ASN A 145 7.33 -18.89 18.77
N ASN A 146 7.16 -20.19 18.52
CA ASN A 146 6.12 -21.00 19.15
C ASN A 146 6.44 -21.29 20.63
#